data_AF-A0A519Z8A5-F1
#
_entry.id   AF-A0A519Z8A5-F1
#
_cell.length_a   1.000
_cell.length_b   1.000
_cell.length_c   1.000
_cell.angle_alpha   90.00
_cell.angle_beta   90.00
_cell.angle_gamma   90.00
#
_symmetry.space_group_name_H-M   'P 1'
#
loop_
_entity.id
_entity.type
_entity.pdbx_description
1 polymer ?
#
loop_
_entity_poly.entity_id
_entity_poly.type
_entity_poly.pdbx_seq_one_letter_code
_entity_poly.pdbx_strand_id
1 'polypeptide(L)' 'MINKFAGIGMGLYITSKIIKEHNGDIWVNSEEGKGSTFHISLPVL' A
#
# COMPACT_ATOMS: atom_id res chain seq x y z
N MET A 1 13.05 3.28 -25.59
CA MET A 1 11.68 3.71 -25.25
C MET A 1 11.35 3.07 -23.90
N ILE A 2 11.45 3.80 -22.79
CA ILE A 2 11.13 3.28 -21.46
C ILE A 2 9.80 3.90 -21.06
N ASN A 3 8.79 3.06 -20.93
CA ASN A 3 7.42 3.47 -20.66
C ASN A 3 7.27 3.83 -19.16
N LYS A 4 7.63 5.06 -18.78
CA LYS A 4 7.29 5.61 -17.46
C LYS A 4 5.81 6.00 -17.48
N PHE A 5 4.92 5.04 -17.31
CA PHE A 5 3.62 5.36 -16.73
C PHE A 5 3.89 5.80 -15.29
N ALA A 6 4.11 7.09 -15.08
CA ALA A 6 3.96 7.67 -13.75
C ALA A 6 2.48 7.46 -13.39
N GLY A 7 2.19 6.35 -12.71
CA GLY A 7 0.86 6.07 -12.22
C GLY A 7 0.41 7.26 -11.37
N ILE A 8 -0.86 7.61 -11.46
CA ILE A 8 -1.50 8.74 -10.74
C ILE A 8 -1.53 8.56 -9.21
N GLY A 9 -0.69 7.69 -8.63
CA GLY A 9 -0.67 7.41 -7.19
C GLY A 9 -1.86 6.59 -6.68
N MET A 10 -2.73 6.10 -7.56
CA MET A 10 -3.98 5.45 -7.16
C MET A 10 -3.82 4.04 -6.59
N GLY A 11 -2.71 3.36 -6.84
CA GLY A 11 -2.51 1.97 -6.39
C GLY A 11 -2.66 1.82 -4.88
N LEU A 12 -1.91 2.63 -4.11
CA LEU A 12 -1.95 2.55 -2.65
C LEU A 12 -3.29 3.02 -2.07
N TYR A 13 -3.93 4.00 -2.70
CA TYR A 13 -5.28 4.45 -2.31
C TYR A 13 -6.31 3.33 -2.47
N ILE A 14 -6.32 2.67 -3.63
CA ILE A 14 -7.22 1.55 -3.91
C ILE A 14 -6.95 0.40 -2.92
N THR A 15 -5.68 0.04 -2.71
CA THR A 15 -5.30 -0.99 -1.73
C THR A 15 -5.77 -0.66 -0.33
N SER A 16 -5.57 0.58 0.15
CA SER A 16 -6.02 1.02 1.47
C SER A 16 -7.53 0.93 1.63
N LYS A 17 -8.28 1.36 0.60
CA LYS A 17 -9.74 1.26 0.58
C LYS A 17 -10.21 -0.19 0.70
N ILE A 18 -9.65 -1.10 -0.12
CA ILE A 18 -10.00 -2.54 -0.08
C ILE A 18 -9.74 -3.11 1.31
N ILE A 19 -8.58 -2.85 1.90
CA ILE A 19 -8.22 -3.39 3.22
C ILE A 19 -9.18 -2.88 4.29
N LYS A 20 -9.52 -1.59 4.27
CA LYS A 20 -10.47 -0.99 5.22
C LYS A 20 -11.89 -1.54 5.07
N GLU A 21 -12.35 -1.79 3.84
CA GLU A 21 -13.64 -2.45 3.58
C GLU A 21 -13.70 -3.88 4.12
N HIS A 22 -12.54 -4.55 4.28
CA HIS A 22 -12.42 -5.88 4.89
C HIS A 22 -12.13 -5.81 6.40
N ASN A 23 -12.37 -4.66 7.05
CA ASN A 23 -12.08 -4.41 8.47
C ASN A 23 -10.61 -4.64 8.85
N GLY A 24 -9.70 -4.50 7.89
CA GLY A 24 -8.27 -4.62 8.10
C GLY A 24 -7.55 -3.29 8.30
N ASP A 25 -6.25 -3.39 8.51
CA ASP A 25 -5.35 -2.25 8.65
C ASP A 25 -4.16 -2.32 7.69
N ILE A 26 -3.69 -1.15 7.28
CA ILE A 26 -2.51 -0.95 6.44
C ILE A 26 -1.64 0.16 7.03
N TRP A 27 -0.33 -0.05 7.09
CA TRP A 27 0.64 0.95 7.53
C TRP A 27 2.00 0.72 6.85
N VAL A 28 2.92 1.66 7.01
CA VAL A 28 4.26 1.59 6.43
C VAL A 28 5.32 1.88 7.48
N ASN A 29 6.36 1.07 7.48
CA ASN A 29 7.62 1.36 8.17
C ASN A 29 8.63 1.75 7.10
N SER A 30 9.07 3.00 7.10
CA SER A 30 9.99 3.53 6.08
C SER A 30 11.20 4.16 6.75
N GLU A 31 12.38 3.82 6.24
CA GLU A 31 13.63 4.45 6.63
C GLU A 31 14.34 4.95 5.36
N GLU A 32 14.67 6.25 5.35
CA GLU A 32 15.34 6.88 4.21
C GLU A 32 16.68 6.19 3.91
N GLY A 33 16.94 5.93 2.64
CA GLY A 33 18.14 5.20 2.21
C GLY A 33 18.15 3.70 2.50
N LYS A 34 17.20 3.16 3.29
CA LYS A 34 17.05 1.71 3.53
C LYS A 34 15.80 1.10 2.88
N GLY A 35 14.81 1.93 2.57
CA GLY A 35 13.58 1.53 1.88
C GLY A 35 12.36 1.52 2.78
N SER A 36 11.27 0.93 2.27
CA SER A 36 9.97 0.92 2.95
C SER A 36 9.38 -0.48 2.98
N THR A 37 8.83 -0.87 4.12
CA THR A 37 8.05 -2.10 4.32
C THR A 37 6.60 -1.73 4.55
N PHE A 38 5.72 -2.23 3.69
CA PHE A 38 4.27 -2.06 3.80
C PHE A 38 3.68 -3.27 4.50
N HIS A 39 2.87 -3.01 5.51
CA HIS A 39 2.23 -4.04 6.33
C HIS A 39 0.73 -3.99 6.14
N ILE A 40 0.11 -5.17 6.11
CA ILE A 40 -1.33 -5.34 5.98
C ILE A 40 -1.76 -6.35 7.05
N SER A 41 -2.88 -6.10 7.71
CA SER A 41 -3.55 -7.06 8.57
C SER A 41 -5.03 -7.16 8.19
N LEU A 42 -5.57 -8.36 8.30
CA LEU A 42 -6.97 -8.66 8.07
C LEU A 42 -7.48 -9.49 9.25
N PRO A 43 -8.73 -9.29 9.72
CA PRO A 43 -9.34 -10.15 10.72
C PRO A 43 -9.40 -11.60 10.23
N VAL A 44 -9.24 -12.54 11.16
CA VAL A 44 -9.51 -13.96 10.92
C VAL A 44 -11.00 -14.25 11.15
N LEU A 45 -11.50 -15.34 10.55
CA LEU A 45 -12.87 -15.83 10.75
C LEU A 45 -13.06 -16.47 12.12
#